data_AF-A0A2E0BRW0-F1
#
_entry.id   AF-A0A2E0BRW0-F1
#
_cell.length_a   1.000
_cell.length_b   1.000
_cell.length_c   1.000
_cell.angle_alpha   90.00
_cell.angle_beta   90.00
_cell.angle_gamma   90.00
#
_symmetry.space_group_name_H-M   'P 1'
#
loop_
_entity.id
_entity.type
_entity.pdbx_description
1 polymer ?
#
loop_
_entity_poly.entity_id
_entity_poly.type
_entity_poly.pdbx_seq_one_letter_code
_entity_poly.pdbx_strand_id
1 'polypeptide(L)' 'MKATYTNEDCFLIPIKVGDTILTGRFRNKPVKVKEVGIDELGQPTVNGNPILKFRLPKVM' A
#
# COMPACT_ATOMS: atom_id res chain seq x y z
N MET A 1 7.29 4.44 -8.54
CA MET A 1 6.01 5.13 -8.33
C MET A 1 6.13 6.00 -7.09
N LYS A 2 6.12 7.33 -7.24
CA LYS A 2 6.09 8.26 -6.10
C LYS A 2 4.63 8.49 -5.72
N ALA A 3 4.31 8.52 -4.43
CA ALA A 3 3.02 9.03 -4.00
C ALA A 3 2.94 10.49 -4.46
N THR A 4 1.87 10.83 -5.16
CA THR A 4 1.71 12.15 -5.77
C THR A 4 0.55 12.83 -5.07
N TYR A 5 0.74 14.07 -4.65
CA TYR A 5 -0.37 14.91 -4.20
C TYR A 5 -1.12 15.35 -5.44
N THR A 6 -2.42 15.06 -5.50
CA THR A 6 -3.30 15.75 -6.45
C THR A 6 -3.93 16.91 -5.68
N ASN A 7 -4.08 18.05 -6.36
CA ASN A 7 -4.50 19.31 -5.78
C ASN A 7 -5.69 19.15 -4.81
N GLU A 8 -5.51 19.69 -3.61
CA GLU A 8 -6.53 19.98 -2.58
C GLU A 8 -6.99 18.77 -1.72
N ASP A 9 -6.05 18.15 -0.98
CA ASP A 9 -6.30 17.27 0.19
C ASP A 9 -6.36 15.74 -0.01
N CYS A 10 -6.16 15.23 -1.25
CA CYS A 10 -6.19 13.79 -1.52
C CYS A 10 -4.79 13.17 -1.74
N PHE A 11 -4.45 12.16 -0.92
CA PHE A 11 -3.21 11.37 -1.07
C PHE A 11 -3.46 10.13 -1.94
N LEU A 12 -2.97 10.15 -3.18
CA LEU A 12 -3.19 9.07 -4.14
C LEU A 12 -2.02 8.08 -4.11
N ILE A 13 -2.32 6.86 -3.65
CA ILE A 13 -1.38 5.73 -3.63
C ILE A 13 -1.76 4.80 -4.78
N PRO A 14 -0.92 4.67 -5.83
CA PRO A 14 -1.22 3.82 -6.98
C PRO A 14 -0.99 2.35 -6.61
N ILE A 15 -1.98 1.73 -5.95
CA ILE A 15 -2.00 0.31 -5.62
C ILE A 15 -3.26 -0.31 -6.21
N LYS A 16 -3.12 -1.44 -6.90
CA LYS A 16 -4.22 -2.23 -7.41
C LYS A 16 -4.18 -3.64 -6.85
N VAL A 17 -5.36 -4.28 -6.82
CA VAL A 17 -5.46 -5.72 -6.55
C VAL A 17 -4.67 -6.48 -7.61
N GLY A 18 -3.78 -7.36 -7.18
CA GLY A 18 -2.84 -8.08 -8.05
C GLY A 18 -1.40 -7.55 -8.04
N ASP A 19 -1.16 -6.33 -7.53
CA ASP A 19 0.19 -5.80 -7.39
C ASP A 19 1.00 -6.57 -6.35
N THR A 20 2.32 -6.58 -6.50
CA THR A 20 3.23 -7.17 -5.51
C THR A 20 3.75 -6.08 -4.59
N ILE A 21 3.63 -6.28 -3.28
CA ILE A 21 4.18 -5.42 -2.23
C ILE A 21 5.20 -6.20 -1.41
N LEU A 22 6.15 -5.50 -0.79
CA LEU A 22 7.09 -6.10 0.14
C LEU A 22 6.63 -5.86 1.58
N THR A 23 6.47 -6.94 2.35
CA THR A 23 6.00 -6.92 3.74
C THR A 23 7.00 -7.67 4.67
N GLY A 24 6.67 -7.75 5.96
CA GLY A 24 7.49 -8.31 7.04
C GLY A 24 8.36 -7.27 7.76
N ARG A 25 9.06 -7.68 8.83
CA ARG A 25 9.87 -6.80 9.70
C ARG A 25 10.86 -5.92 8.91
N PHE A 26 11.50 -6.50 7.89
CA PHE A 26 12.47 -5.81 7.04
C PHE A 26 11.91 -5.36 5.69
N ARG A 27 10.62 -5.60 5.41
CA ARG A 27 9.97 -5.30 4.12
C ARG A 27 10.71 -5.92 2.93
N ASN A 28 11.02 -7.22 3.05
CA ASN A 28 11.71 -8.02 2.03
C ASN A 28 10.86 -9.18 1.49
N LYS A 29 9.74 -9.51 2.13
CA LYS A 29 8.89 -10.64 1.72
C LYS A 29 7.88 -10.17 0.65
N PRO A 30 7.95 -10.65 -0.60
CA PRO A 30 6.97 -10.31 -1.62
C PRO A 30 5.61 -10.97 -1.33
N VAL A 31 4.54 -10.19 -1.35
CA VAL A 31 3.16 -10.62 -1.16
C VAL A 31 2.28 -9.90 -2.17
N LYS A 32 1.30 -10.61 -2.74
CA LYS A 32 0.31 -10.03 -3.65
C LYS A 32 -0.79 -9.31 -2.89
N VAL A 33 -1.19 -8.14 -3.36
CA VAL A 33 -2.38 -7.42 -2.90
C VAL A 33 -3.61 -8.20 -3.32
N LYS A 34 -4.40 -8.63 -2.35
CA LYS A 34 -5.69 -9.31 -2.53
C LYS A 34 -6.84 -8.35 -2.32
N GLU A 35 -6.74 -7.52 -1.29
CA GLU A 35 -7.79 -6.59 -0.89
C GLU A 35 -7.19 -5.28 -0.38
N VAL A 36 -7.92 -4.19 -0.63
CA VAL A 36 -7.66 -2.86 -0.06
C VAL A 36 -8.91 -2.51 0.73
N GLY A 37 -8.74 -2.25 2.03
CA GLY A 37 -9.81 -1.96 2.96
C GLY A 37 -9.54 -0.71 3.78
N ILE A 38 -10.44 -0.44 4.73
CA ILE A 38 -10.34 0.65 5.69
C ILE A 38 -10.54 0.03 7.08
N ASP A 39 -9.67 0.38 8.02
CA ASP A 39 -9.76 -0.04 9.41
C ASP A 39 -10.78 0.80 10.20
N GLU A 40 -11.14 0.39 11.41
CA GLU A 40 -12.12 1.08 12.27
C GLU A 40 -11.73 2.54 12.57
N LEU A 41 -10.43 2.84 12.55
CA LEU A 41 -9.86 4.18 12.73
C LEU A 41 -9.76 5.00 11.44
N GLY A 42 -10.34 4.52 10.33
CA GLY A 42 -10.30 5.20 9.03
C GLY A 42 -8.96 5.07 8.29
N GLN A 43 -8.07 4.18 8.74
CA GLN A 43 -6.77 3.97 8.10
C GLN A 43 -6.89 3.00 6.92
N PRO A 44 -6.28 3.28 5.76
CA PRO A 44 -6.27 2.34 4.65
C PRO A 44 -5.42 1.11 5.00
N THR A 45 -5.96 -0.07 4.71
CA THR A 45 -5.31 -1.36 4.93
C THR A 45 -5.14 -2.09 3.60
N VAL A 46 -4.06 -2.86 3.50
CA VAL A 46 -3.78 -3.74 2.37
C VAL A 46 -3.57 -5.14 2.93
N ASN A 47 -4.45 -6.09 2.55
CA ASN A 47 -4.51 -7.43 3.14
C ASN A 47 -4.56 -7.42 4.68
N GLY A 48 -5.45 -6.60 5.24
CA GLY A 48 -5.61 -6.44 6.70
C GLY A 48 -4.42 -5.81 7.44
N ASN A 49 -3.37 -5.38 6.72
CA ASN A 49 -2.21 -4.71 7.32
C ASN A 49 -2.26 -3.20 7.01
N PRO A 50 -1.93 -2.32 7.98
CA PRO A 50 -1.87 -0.89 7.76
C PRO A 50 -0.91 -0.49 6.62
N ILE A 51 -1.27 0.57 5.89
CA ILE A 51 -0.52 1.07 4.74
C ILE A 51 0.96 1.38 5.05
N LEU A 52 1.24 1.80 6.28
CA LEU A 52 2.57 2.20 6.73
C LEU A 52 3.56 1.01 6.86
N LYS A 53 3.06 -0.23 6.86
CA LYS A 53 3.87 -1.43 7.10
C LYS A 53 4.45 -2.08 5.85
N PHE A 54 4.09 -1.64 4.65
CA PHE A 54 4.61 -2.22 3.40
C PHE A 54 5.56 -1.28 2.66
N ARG A 55 6.34 -1.86 1.75
CA ARG A 55 7.16 -1.13 0.77
C ARG A 55 6.70 -1.52 -0.63
N LEU A 56 6.47 -0.51 -1.48
CA LEU A 56 6.25 -0.73 -2.90
C LEU A 56 7.59 -1.14 -3.54
N PRO A 57 7.66 -2.28 -4.24
CA PRO A 57 8.84 -2.62 -5.01
C PRO A 57 9.05 -1.56 -6.09
N LYS A 58 10.32 -1.26 -6.38
CA LYS A 58 10.67 -0.39 -7.49
C LYS A 58 10.40 -1.17 -8.78
N VAL A 59 9.25 -0.94 -9.39
CA VAL A 59 9.02 -1.36 -10.78
C VAL A 59 10.01 -0.55 -11.63
N MET A 60 10.93 -1.24 -12.30
CA MET A 60 11.92 -0.64 -13.20
C MET A 60 11.22 0.04 -14.38
#